data_AF-U2YMC4-F1
#
_entry.id   AF-U2YMC4-F1
#
_cell.length_a   1.000
_cell.length_b   1.000
_cell.length_c   1.000
_cell.angle_alpha   90.00
_cell.angle_beta   90.00
_cell.angle_gamma   90.00
#
_symmetry.space_group_name_H-M   'P 1'
#
loop_
_entity.id
_entity.type
_entity.pdbx_description
1 polymer ?
#
loop_
_entity_poly.entity_id
_entity_poly.type
_entity_poly.pdbx_seq_one_letter_code
_entity_poly.pdbx_strand_id
1 'polypeptide(L)'
;MRFQGILYRALNPMRAREPLSGEGARLYGGRFNPRGTPALYTSMSVLTAIREANQAGSLQPTTLISLEAELDPIFDAEDPAELAAKGIDHALLGQGDWRLQMRRSGTSAGQDFVLRLIAEGYHGCASEASPKARAVPI
;
A
#
# COMPACT_ATOMS: atom_id res chain seq x y z
N MET A 1 -3.77 -13.02 8.12
CA MET A 1 -2.89 -14.07 7.54
C MET A 1 -1.40 -13.76 7.71
N ARG A 2 -0.51 -14.75 7.50
CA ARG A 2 0.95 -14.58 7.38
C ARG A 2 1.38 -14.62 5.90
N PHE A 3 2.31 -13.77 5.50
CA PHE A 3 2.96 -13.79 4.19
C PHE A 3 4.45 -14.10 4.32
N GLN A 4 4.94 -15.03 3.49
CA GLN A 4 6.36 -15.30 3.33
C GLN A 4 6.67 -15.48 1.85
N GLY A 5 7.55 -14.66 1.29
CA GLY A 5 7.91 -14.74 -0.13
C GLY A 5 8.51 -13.47 -0.69
N ILE A 6 8.63 -13.43 -2.02
CA ILE A 6 9.19 -12.29 -2.74
C ILE A 6 8.11 -11.26 -3.03
N LEU A 7 8.44 -10.01 -2.73
CA LEU A 7 7.69 -8.82 -3.14
C LEU A 7 8.55 -7.95 -4.06
N TYR A 8 7.92 -7.36 -5.06
CA TYR A 8 8.53 -6.43 -6.00
C TYR A 8 8.11 -5.02 -5.68
N ARG A 9 9.05 -4.08 -5.79
CA ARG A 9 8.80 -2.65 -5.57
C ARG A 9 9.45 -1.85 -6.69
N ALA A 10 8.64 -1.00 -7.32
CA ALA A 10 9.08 -0.02 -8.30
C ALA A 10 9.31 1.33 -7.59
N LEU A 11 10.49 1.91 -7.83
CA LEU A 11 10.95 3.12 -7.16
C LEU A 11 11.39 4.16 -8.19
N ASN A 12 11.20 5.44 -7.84
CA ASN A 12 11.96 6.49 -8.49
C ASN A 12 13.46 6.29 -8.19
N PRO A 13 14.37 6.35 -9.19
CA PRO A 13 15.81 6.15 -8.99
C PRO A 13 16.41 7.01 -7.88
N MET A 14 15.91 8.22 -7.65
CA MET A 14 16.37 9.11 -6.57
C MET A 14 16.09 8.56 -5.17
N ARG A 15 15.12 7.64 -5.03
CA ARG A 15 14.72 7.01 -3.77
C ARG A 15 15.22 5.57 -3.62
N ALA A 16 15.95 5.05 -4.62
CA ALA A 16 16.43 3.67 -4.63
C ALA A 16 17.49 3.38 -3.54
N ARG A 17 18.16 4.41 -3.01
CA ARG A 17 19.16 4.27 -1.93
C ARG A 17 18.57 3.83 -0.60
N GLU A 18 17.30 4.13 -0.36
CA GLU A 18 16.58 3.80 0.88
C GLU A 18 15.24 3.13 0.54
N PRO A 19 15.27 1.90 0.00
CA PRO A 19 14.10 1.27 -0.62
C PRO A 19 12.95 1.01 0.35
N LEU A 20 13.27 0.88 1.65
CA LEU A 20 12.34 0.61 2.75
C LEU A 20 11.90 1.86 3.52
N SER A 21 12.37 3.07 3.17
CA SER A 21 12.05 4.30 3.91
C SER A 21 10.55 4.65 3.93
N GLY A 22 9.81 4.29 2.88
CA GLY A 22 8.41 4.70 2.72
C GLY A 22 8.20 6.21 2.55
N GLU A 23 9.28 6.98 2.38
CA GLU A 23 9.25 8.44 2.47
C GLU A 23 8.44 9.11 1.36
N GLY A 24 8.48 8.56 0.14
CA GLY A 24 7.62 9.04 -0.95
C GLY A 24 6.13 8.92 -0.61
N ALA A 25 5.73 7.79 -0.04
CA ALA A 25 4.35 7.59 0.40
C ALA A 25 4.00 8.55 1.55
N ARG A 26 4.92 8.78 2.49
CA ARG A 26 4.75 9.73 3.58
C ARG A 26 4.50 11.16 3.09
N LEU A 27 5.29 11.63 2.13
CA LEU A 27 5.22 13.01 1.63
C LEU A 27 3.97 13.27 0.80
N TYR A 28 3.61 12.34 -0.09
CA TYR A 28 2.56 12.58 -1.08
C TYR A 28 1.21 11.97 -0.70
N GLY A 29 1.21 10.97 0.18
CA GLY A 29 0.06 10.10 0.43
C GLY A 29 -0.17 9.12 -0.72
N GLY A 30 -1.03 8.14 -0.47
CA GLY A 30 -1.48 7.17 -1.45
C GLY A 30 -2.87 6.67 -1.11
N ARG A 31 -3.39 5.74 -1.91
CA ARG A 31 -4.73 5.19 -1.71
C ARG A 31 -4.94 4.60 -0.31
N PHE A 32 -3.88 4.05 0.26
CA PHE A 32 -3.90 3.31 1.52
C PHE A 32 -3.01 3.93 2.61
N ASN A 33 -2.53 5.16 2.41
CA ASN A 33 -1.83 5.90 3.46
C ASN A 33 -2.07 7.41 3.30
N PRO A 34 -2.46 8.13 4.36
CA PRO A 34 -2.53 9.57 4.31
C PRO A 34 -1.12 10.18 4.29
N ARG A 35 -1.05 11.47 3.98
CA ARG A 35 0.20 12.24 4.15
C ARG A 35 0.64 12.20 5.60
N GLY A 36 1.95 12.09 5.82
CA GLY A 36 2.54 11.92 7.15
C GLY A 36 2.76 10.46 7.56
N THR A 37 2.10 9.50 6.91
CA THR A 37 2.23 8.07 7.23
C THR A 37 3.11 7.36 6.18
N PRO A 38 4.31 6.87 6.55
CA PRO A 38 5.14 6.09 5.63
C PRO A 38 4.47 4.73 5.33
N ALA A 39 4.62 4.29 4.08
CA ALA A 39 4.12 3.01 3.61
C ALA A 39 4.99 2.48 2.47
N LEU A 40 5.07 1.15 2.36
CA LEU A 40 5.59 0.50 1.16
C LEU A 40 4.40 0.08 0.27
N TYR A 41 4.62 0.21 -1.02
CA TYR A 41 3.76 -0.30 -2.05
C TYR A 41 4.57 -1.35 -2.78
N THR A 42 4.08 -2.56 -2.73
CA THR A 42 4.75 -3.77 -3.22
C THR A 42 3.80 -4.55 -4.11
N SER A 43 4.33 -5.53 -4.85
CA SER A 43 3.53 -6.45 -5.63
C SER A 43 4.13 -7.84 -5.62
N MET A 44 3.32 -8.88 -5.70
CA MET A 44 3.80 -10.24 -6.00
C MET A 44 4.16 -10.42 -7.48
N SER A 45 3.86 -9.43 -8.33
CA SER A 45 4.14 -9.44 -9.77
C SER A 45 5.01 -8.24 -10.18
N VAL A 46 6.10 -8.52 -10.89
CA VAL A 46 6.95 -7.51 -11.51
C VAL A 46 6.14 -6.59 -12.42
N LEU A 47 5.29 -7.17 -13.27
CA LEU A 47 4.50 -6.42 -14.24
C LEU A 47 3.51 -5.49 -13.54
N THR A 48 2.90 -5.94 -12.45
CA THR A 48 1.99 -5.11 -11.65
C THR A 48 2.74 -3.97 -10.96
N ALA A 49 3.92 -4.23 -10.36
CA ALA A 49 4.74 -3.18 -9.75
C ALA A 49 5.11 -2.06 -10.75
N ILE A 50 5.48 -2.44 -11.98
CA ILE A 50 5.79 -1.48 -13.05
C ILE A 50 4.53 -0.73 -13.51
N ARG A 51 3.41 -1.42 -13.73
CA ARG A 51 2.14 -0.80 -14.16
C ARG A 51 1.66 0.25 -13.16
N GLU A 52 1.66 -0.09 -11.87
CA GLU A 52 1.23 0.82 -10.80
C GLU A 52 2.13 2.06 -10.70
N ALA A 53 3.45 1.89 -10.82
CA ALA A 53 4.39 3.02 -10.79
C ALA A 53 4.20 4.02 -11.95
N ASN A 54 3.58 3.58 -13.05
CA ASN A 54 3.41 4.36 -14.27
C ASN A 54 1.96 4.78 -14.58
N GLN A 55 1.02 4.63 -13.63
CA GLN A 55 -0.39 4.99 -13.84
C GLN A 55 -0.63 6.46 -14.23
N ALA A 56 0.31 7.37 -13.94
CA ALA A 56 0.14 8.80 -14.13
C ALA A 56 0.73 9.35 -15.45
N GLY A 57 1.23 8.51 -16.36
CA GLY A 57 1.79 8.99 -17.63
C GLY A 57 2.63 7.97 -18.39
N SER A 58 3.61 8.48 -19.14
CA SER A 58 4.59 7.65 -19.84
C SER A 58 5.57 6.99 -18.87
N LEU A 59 6.13 5.85 -19.29
CA LEU A 59 7.13 5.12 -18.53
C LEU A 59 8.32 6.05 -18.18
N GLN A 60 8.51 6.27 -16.88
CA GLN A 60 9.67 7.00 -16.37
C GLN A 60 10.80 6.02 -16.00
N PRO A 61 12.07 6.47 -15.99
CA PRO A 61 13.15 5.67 -15.40
C PRO A 61 12.73 5.16 -14.02
N THR A 62 12.69 3.85 -13.87
CA THR A 62 12.14 3.16 -12.69
C THR A 62 13.16 2.12 -12.25
N THR A 63 13.52 2.15 -10.97
CA THR A 63 14.31 1.09 -10.35
C THR A 63 13.36 0.04 -9.81
N LEU A 64 13.49 -1.19 -10.30
CA LEU A 64 12.76 -2.34 -9.76
C LEU A 64 13.65 -3.11 -8.80
N ILE A 65 13.12 -3.45 -7.63
CA ILE A 65 13.79 -4.31 -6.65
C ILE A 65 12.90 -5.48 -6.26
N SER A 66 13.53 -6.58 -5.84
CA SER A 66 12.91 -7.67 -5.11
C SER A 66 13.23 -7.55 -3.62
N LEU A 67 12.26 -7.92 -2.79
CA LEU A 67 12.35 -7.93 -1.33
C LEU A 67 11.91 -9.31 -0.87
N GLU A 68 12.75 -9.98 -0.07
CA GLU A 68 12.30 -11.10 0.75
C GLU A 68 11.50 -10.53 1.91
N ALA A 69 10.26 -11.00 2.06
CA ALA A 69 9.34 -10.50 3.06
C ALA A 69 8.80 -11.64 3.92
N GLU A 70 8.84 -11.42 5.23
CA GLU A 70 8.14 -12.20 6.24
C GLU A 70 7.26 -11.24 7.03
N LEU A 71 5.96 -11.33 6.83
CA LEU A 71 5.00 -10.37 7.39
C LEU A 71 3.85 -11.12 8.07
N ASP A 72 3.59 -10.78 9.33
CA ASP A 72 2.49 -11.34 10.11
C ASP A 72 2.13 -10.38 11.26
N PRO A 73 0.88 -9.92 11.43
CA PRO A 73 -0.28 -10.24 10.60
C PRO A 73 -0.48 -9.28 9.42
N ILE A 74 -0.85 -9.85 8.28
CA ILE A 74 -1.38 -9.12 7.11
C ILE A 74 -2.90 -9.28 7.10
N PHE A 75 -3.61 -8.17 6.91
CA PHE A 75 -5.06 -8.18 6.68
C PHE A 75 -5.33 -8.60 5.23
N ASP A 76 -6.23 -9.56 5.03
CA ASP A 76 -6.64 -9.97 3.69
C ASP A 76 -7.89 -9.19 3.27
N ALA A 77 -7.69 -8.18 2.42
CA ALA A 77 -8.79 -7.36 1.94
C ALA A 77 -9.58 -7.99 0.79
N GLU A 78 -9.19 -9.19 0.34
CA GLU A 78 -9.94 -9.98 -0.63
C GLU A 78 -10.87 -11.00 0.06
N ASP A 79 -10.69 -11.25 1.37
CA ASP A 79 -11.58 -12.11 2.14
C ASP A 79 -12.84 -11.33 2.58
N PRO A 80 -14.04 -11.64 2.03
CA PRO A 80 -15.26 -10.95 2.41
C PRO A 80 -15.62 -11.13 3.89
N ALA A 81 -15.20 -12.23 4.51
CA ALA A 81 -15.45 -12.48 5.93
C ALA A 81 -14.58 -11.57 6.81
N GLU A 82 -13.29 -11.39 6.47
CA GLU A 82 -12.41 -10.44 7.18
C GLU A 82 -12.92 -8.99 7.02
N LEU A 83 -13.36 -8.62 5.81
CA LEU A 83 -13.95 -7.31 5.55
C LEU A 83 -15.24 -7.07 6.35
N ALA A 84 -16.16 -8.03 6.35
CA ALA A 84 -17.40 -7.96 7.12
C ALA A 84 -17.12 -7.85 8.62
N ALA A 85 -16.15 -8.59 9.14
CA ALA A 85 -15.74 -8.51 10.54
C ALA A 85 -15.16 -7.13 10.93
N LYS A 86 -14.61 -6.38 9.97
CA LYS A 86 -14.13 -5.00 10.15
C LYS A 86 -15.17 -3.93 9.81
N GLY A 87 -16.37 -4.34 9.37
CA GLY A 87 -17.43 -3.45 8.93
C GLY A 87 -17.08 -2.65 7.68
N ILE A 88 -16.25 -3.21 6.79
CA ILE A 88 -15.84 -2.58 5.53
C ILE A 88 -16.53 -3.25 4.36
N ASP A 89 -17.07 -2.44 3.45
CA ASP A 89 -17.49 -2.89 2.13
C ASP A 89 -16.26 -2.93 1.20
N HIS A 90 -16.10 -4.04 0.46
CA HIS A 90 -15.07 -4.19 -0.56
C HIS A 90 -15.06 -3.03 -1.57
N ALA A 91 -16.25 -2.52 -1.93
CA ALA A 91 -16.38 -1.39 -2.84
C ALA A 91 -15.67 -0.13 -2.32
N LEU A 92 -15.56 0.05 -1.00
CA LEU A 92 -14.88 1.18 -0.37
C LEU A 92 -13.38 1.19 -0.69
N LEU A 93 -12.74 0.02 -0.65
CA LEU A 93 -11.32 -0.11 -0.98
C LEU A 93 -11.10 0.14 -2.46
N GLY A 94 -12.11 -0.17 -3.29
CA GLY A 94 -12.22 0.03 -4.74
C GLY A 94 -12.28 1.49 -5.24
N GLN A 95 -12.60 2.46 -4.37
CA GLN A 95 -12.91 3.82 -4.81
C GLN A 95 -11.68 4.60 -5.30
N GLY A 96 -11.82 5.20 -6.49
CA GLY A 96 -10.76 6.01 -7.13
C GLY A 96 -10.71 7.48 -6.66
N ASP A 97 -11.69 7.92 -5.88
CA ASP A 97 -11.86 9.31 -5.43
C ASP A 97 -11.10 9.61 -4.12
N TRP A 98 -10.27 8.69 -3.62
CA TRP A 98 -9.48 8.87 -2.40
C TRP A 98 -8.69 10.18 -2.37
N ARG A 99 -8.18 10.65 -3.52
CA ARG A 99 -7.48 11.94 -3.64
C ARG A 99 -8.42 13.13 -3.38
N LEU A 100 -9.66 13.05 -3.84
CA LEU A 100 -10.67 14.07 -3.62
C LEU A 100 -11.11 14.09 -2.16
N GLN A 101 -11.34 12.92 -1.57
CA GLN A 101 -11.65 12.79 -0.14
C GLN A 101 -10.52 13.39 0.70
N MET A 102 -9.26 12.99 0.47
CA MET A 102 -8.10 13.52 1.20
C MET A 102 -7.97 15.05 1.09
N ARG A 103 -8.33 15.66 -0.04
CA ARG A 103 -8.35 17.13 -0.20
C ARG A 103 -9.48 17.81 0.59
N ARG A 104 -10.61 17.13 0.79
CA ARG A 104 -11.79 17.68 1.47
C ARG A 104 -11.74 17.48 2.98
N SER A 105 -11.33 16.30 3.44
CA SER A 105 -11.41 15.85 4.83
C SER A 105 -10.05 15.52 5.47
N GLY A 106 -8.94 15.63 4.73
CA GLY A 106 -7.60 15.28 5.21
C GLY A 106 -7.26 13.80 5.03
N THR A 107 -8.24 12.90 5.11
CA THR A 107 -8.12 11.47 4.83
C THR A 107 -9.28 10.94 3.97
N SER A 108 -9.10 9.76 3.37
CA SER A 108 -10.18 8.97 2.76
C SER A 108 -10.63 7.83 3.68
N ALA A 109 -11.82 7.29 3.44
CA ALA A 109 -12.32 6.16 4.23
C ALA A 109 -11.40 4.92 4.18
N GLY A 110 -10.75 4.66 3.03
CA GLY A 110 -9.75 3.60 2.89
C GLY A 110 -8.46 3.89 3.67
N GLN A 111 -8.03 5.15 3.77
CA GLN A 111 -6.89 5.54 4.59
C GLN A 111 -7.21 5.39 6.08
N ASP A 112 -8.40 5.83 6.51
CA ASP A 112 -8.85 5.68 7.90
C ASP A 112 -8.95 4.20 8.30
N PHE A 113 -9.41 3.35 7.37
CA PHE A 113 -9.42 1.91 7.59
C PHE A 113 -8.01 1.34 7.79
N VAL A 114 -7.04 1.72 6.97
CA VAL A 114 -5.65 1.24 7.14
C VAL A 114 -5.04 1.77 8.44
N LEU A 115 -5.35 3.00 8.86
CA LEU A 115 -4.91 3.51 10.17
C LEU A 115 -5.49 2.69 11.33
N ARG A 116 -6.73 2.20 11.22
CA ARG A 116 -7.31 1.26 12.20
C ARG A 116 -6.57 -0.07 12.22
N LEU A 117 -6.31 -0.67 11.06
CA LEU A 117 -5.53 -1.92 10.96
C LEU A 117 -4.15 -1.77 11.60
N ILE A 118 -3.50 -0.62 11.38
CA ILE A 118 -2.22 -0.29 12.02
C ILE A 118 -2.35 -0.25 13.54
N ALA A 119 -3.38 0.42 14.08
CA ALA A 119 -3.60 0.51 15.51
C ALA A 119 -3.91 -0.85 16.16
N GLU A 120 -4.46 -1.77 15.38
CA GLU A 120 -4.74 -3.16 15.77
C GLU A 120 -3.53 -4.09 15.63
N GLY A 121 -2.38 -3.59 15.15
CA GLY A 121 -1.13 -4.34 15.06
C GLY A 121 -0.89 -5.06 13.73
N TYR A 122 -1.69 -4.80 12.68
CA TYR A 122 -1.41 -5.34 11.36
C TYR A 122 -0.17 -4.69 10.74
N HIS A 123 0.66 -5.53 10.13
CA HIS A 123 1.87 -5.15 9.40
C HIS A 123 1.61 -4.87 7.92
N GLY A 124 0.37 -5.02 7.44
CA GLY A 124 0.01 -4.65 6.08
C GLY A 124 -1.39 -5.10 5.69
N CYS A 125 -1.75 -4.78 4.45
CA CYS A 125 -3.05 -5.06 3.87
C CYS A 125 -2.85 -5.59 2.44
N ALA A 126 -3.30 -6.81 2.18
CA ALA A 126 -3.28 -7.40 0.84
C ALA A 126 -4.55 -7.04 0.09
N SER A 127 -4.42 -6.69 -1.20
CA SER A 127 -5.55 -6.42 -2.10
C SER A 127 -5.16 -6.80 -3.54
N GLU A 128 -6.11 -7.14 -4.41
CA GLU A 128 -5.90 -7.41 -5.85
C GLU A 128 -5.33 -6.18 -6.57
N ALA A 129 -5.66 -4.98 -6.08
CA ALA A 129 -5.07 -3.74 -6.58
C ALA A 129 -3.58 -3.57 -6.25
N SER A 130 -2.98 -4.50 -5.50
CA SER A 130 -1.56 -4.77 -5.20
C SER A 130 -1.46 -5.26 -3.74
N PRO A 131 -0.61 -6.24 -3.41
CA PRO A 131 -0.27 -6.52 -2.01
C PRO A 131 0.49 -5.32 -1.42
N LYS A 132 -0.18 -4.50 -0.62
CA LYS A 132 0.35 -3.25 -0.06
C LYS A 132 0.88 -3.53 1.34
N ALA A 133 2.13 -3.99 1.39
CA ALA A 133 2.82 -4.20 2.66
C ALA A 133 3.21 -2.86 3.29
N ARG A 134 2.91 -2.65 4.57
CA ARG A 134 3.58 -1.61 5.34
C ARG A 134 4.88 -2.21 5.87
N ALA A 135 6.04 -1.63 5.55
CA ALA A 135 7.15 -1.75 6.49
C ALA A 135 6.80 -0.84 7.66
N VAL A 136 6.48 -1.42 8.81
CA VAL A 136 6.56 -0.70 10.08
C VAL A 136 8.02 -0.26 10.20
N PRO A 137 8.30 1.03 10.50
CA PRO A 137 9.67 1.42 10.82
C PRO A 137 10.11 0.61 12.04
N ILE A 138 11.31 0.06 11.96
CA ILE A 138 12.07 -0.37 13.14
C ILE A 138 12.21 0.82 14.08
#